data_AF-A0A8T4UZF4-F1
#
_entry.id   AF-A0A8T4UZF4-F1
#
_cell.length_a   1.000
_cell.length_b   1.000
_cell.length_c   1.000
_cell.angle_alpha   90.00
_cell.angle_beta   90.00
_cell.angle_gamma   90.00
#
_symmetry.space_group_name_H-M   'P 1'
#
loop_
_entity.id
_entity.type
_entity.pdbx_description
1 polymer ?
#
loop_
_entity_poly.entity_id
_entity_poly.type
_entity_poly.pdbx_seq_one_letter_code
_entity_poly.pdbx_strand_id
1 'polypeptide(L)'
;MEIVSIRFQKEILEKMDSFISEYSFNSRTEFVREAVRDKILDLSHEELLKEFIKYKGKSKIKTTIKQNRQTKEIVNKELMEYLEKRFK
;
A
#
# COMPACT_ATOMS: atom_id res chain seq x y z
N MET A 1 -0.05 -2.94 21.99
CA MET A 1 -1.25 -3.34 21.24
C MET A 1 -2.37 -2.46 21.73
N GLU A 2 -2.93 -1.61 20.88
CA GLU A 2 -4.08 -0.78 21.23
C GLU A 2 -5.34 -1.64 21.21
N ILE A 3 -6.25 -1.45 22.17
CA ILE A 3 -7.48 -2.24 22.29
C ILE A 3 -8.64 -1.39 21.76
N VAL A 4 -9.30 -1.90 20.73
CA VAL A 4 -10.47 -1.28 20.10
C VAL A 4 -11.62 -2.27 20.12
N SER A 5 -12.80 -1.81 20.55
CA SER A 5 -14.04 -2.60 20.51
C SER A 5 -14.84 -2.28 19.26
N ILE A 6 -15.18 -3.29 18.49
CA ILE A 6 -15.90 -3.16 17.21
C ILE A 6 -17.10 -4.10 17.25
N ARG A 7 -18.25 -3.65 16.71
CA ARG A 7 -19.46 -4.46 16.59
C ARG A 7 -19.64 -4.90 15.16
N PHE A 8 -19.94 -6.19 14.99
CA PHE A 8 -20.24 -6.79 13.69
C PHE A 8 -21.64 -7.36 13.69
N GLN A 9 -22.25 -7.41 12.51
CA GLN A 9 -23.48 -8.17 12.31
C GLN A 9 -23.19 -9.66 12.46
N LYS A 10 -24.18 -10.43 12.94
CA LYS A 10 -24.02 -11.86 13.23
C LYS A 10 -23.56 -12.65 11.99
N GLU A 11 -24.18 -12.40 10.84
CA GLU A 11 -23.85 -13.05 9.57
C GLU A 11 -22.40 -12.80 9.14
N ILE A 12 -21.85 -11.63 9.45
CA ILE A 12 -20.45 -11.31 9.17
C ILE A 12 -19.52 -12.08 10.10
N LEU A 13 -19.86 -12.21 11.39
CA LEU A 13 -19.08 -13.01 12.33
C LEU A 13 -19.01 -14.48 11.90
N GLU A 14 -20.14 -15.05 11.48
CA GLU A 14 -20.21 -16.43 10.99
C GLU A 14 -19.32 -16.63 9.75
N LYS A 15 -19.34 -15.69 8.81
CA LYS A 15 -18.43 -15.70 7.63
C LYS A 15 -16.96 -15.51 8.01
N MET A 16 -16.67 -14.64 8.97
CA MET A 16 -15.30 -14.45 9.45
C MET A 16 -14.76 -15.75 10.05
N ASP A 17 -15.56 -16.45 10.85
CA ASP A 17 -15.14 -17.72 11.46
C ASP A 17 -14.86 -18.79 10.40
N SER A 18 -15.67 -18.87 9.33
CA SER A 18 -15.39 -19.79 8.22
C SER A 18 -14.04 -19.47 7.57
N PHE A 19 -13.77 -18.20 7.26
CA PHE A 19 -12.51 -17.80 6.64
C PHE A 19 -11.30 -17.97 7.57
N ILE A 20 -11.47 -17.73 8.87
CA ILE A 20 -10.40 -17.96 9.85
C ILE A 20 -9.98 -19.43 9.82
N SER A 21 -10.93 -20.36 9.77
CA SER A 21 -10.62 -21.79 9.65
C SER A 21 -10.02 -22.17 8.30
N GLU A 22 -10.57 -21.63 7.20
CA GLU A 22 -10.16 -21.95 5.83
C GLU A 22 -8.72 -21.49 5.55
N TYR A 23 -8.38 -20.27 5.98
CA TYR A 23 -7.07 -19.66 5.75
C TYR A 23 -6.12 -19.78 6.94
N SER A 24 -6.47 -20.59 7.95
CA SER A 24 -5.62 -20.92 9.11
C SER A 24 -5.14 -19.71 9.91
N PHE A 25 -6.01 -18.72 10.13
CA PHE A 25 -5.73 -17.62 11.04
C PHE A 25 -5.83 -18.10 12.50
N ASN A 26 -4.95 -17.60 13.38
CA ASN A 26 -4.93 -18.02 14.79
C ASN A 26 -6.02 -17.34 15.63
N SER A 27 -6.52 -16.17 15.20
CA SER A 27 -7.57 -15.45 15.92
C SER A 27 -8.35 -14.47 15.03
N ARG A 28 -9.57 -14.11 15.46
CA ARG A 28 -10.35 -13.02 14.86
C ARG A 28 -9.59 -11.69 14.83
N THR A 29 -8.80 -11.41 15.87
CA THR A 29 -8.03 -10.16 15.94
C THR A 29 -6.91 -10.16 14.89
N GLU A 30 -6.25 -11.28 14.67
CA GLU A 30 -5.24 -11.42 13.61
C GLU A 30 -5.85 -11.22 12.23
N PHE A 31 -6.97 -11.90 11.96
CA PHE A 31 -7.73 -11.74 10.72
C PHE A 31 -8.10 -10.27 10.45
N VAL A 32 -8.67 -9.59 11.44
CA VAL A 32 -9.05 -8.16 11.30
C VAL A 32 -7.81 -7.28 11.08
N ARG A 33 -6.69 -7.57 11.75
CA ARG A 33 -5.46 -6.79 11.56
C ARG A 33 -4.91 -6.91 10.15
N GLU A 34 -4.87 -8.11 9.58
CA GLU A 34 -4.41 -8.29 8.19
C GLU A 34 -5.36 -7.60 7.21
N ALA A 35 -6.67 -7.79 7.36
CA ALA A 35 -7.65 -7.14 6.49
C ALA A 35 -7.54 -5.60 6.52
N VAL A 36 -7.31 -5.02 7.71
CA VAL A 36 -7.09 -3.57 7.86
C VAL A 36 -5.76 -3.16 7.22
N ARG A 37 -4.68 -3.95 7.39
CA ARG A 37 -3.38 -3.66 6.79
C ARG A 37 -3.47 -3.63 5.27
N ASP A 38 -4.10 -4.64 4.67
CA ASP A 38 -4.29 -4.71 3.22
C ASP A 38 -5.09 -3.51 2.72
N LYS A 39 -6.16 -3.15 3.43
CA LYS A 39 -6.96 -1.98 3.05
C LYS A 39 -6.18 -0.66 3.14
N ILE A 40 -5.34 -0.51 4.16
CA ILE A 40 -4.47 0.68 4.29
C ILE A 40 -3.47 0.75 3.14
N LEU A 41 -2.87 -0.38 2.76
CA LEU A 41 -1.95 -0.45 1.61
C LEU A 41 -2.66 -0.06 0.31
N ASP A 42 -3.86 -0.60 0.08
CA ASP A 42 -4.66 -0.26 -1.11
C ASP A 42 -5.00 1.23 -1.17
N LEU A 43 -5.42 1.83 -0.06
CA LEU A 43 -5.71 3.25 0.01
C LEU A 43 -4.46 4.09 -0.29
N SER A 44 -3.30 3.70 0.24
CA SER A 44 -2.03 4.38 -0.04
C SER A 44 -1.65 4.31 -1.53
N HIS A 45 -1.90 3.18 -2.18
CA HIS A 45 -1.68 3.04 -3.62
C HIS A 45 -2.64 3.91 -4.43
N GLU A 46 -3.92 3.97 -4.06
CA GLU A 46 -4.90 4.84 -4.71
C GLU A 46 -4.51 6.32 -4.60
N GLU A 47 -4.02 6.75 -3.43
CA GLU A 47 -3.54 8.12 -3.21
C GLU A 47 -2.33 8.45 -4.08
N LEU A 48 -1.34 7.56 -4.13
CA LEU A 48 -0.18 7.69 -5.00
C LEU A 48 -0.58 7.77 -6.48
N LEU A 49 -1.52 6.94 -6.92
CA LEU A 49 -2.03 6.97 -8.29
C LEU A 49 -2.76 8.28 -8.59
N LYS A 50 -3.59 8.78 -7.68
CA LYS A 50 -4.27 10.07 -7.81
C LYS A 50 -3.25 11.20 -7.94
N GLU A 51 -2.19 11.17 -7.13
CA GLU A 51 -1.10 12.14 -7.21
C GLU A 51 -0.34 12.05 -8.53
N PHE A 52 0.02 10.84 -8.96
CA PHE A 52 0.68 10.59 -10.25
C PHE A 52 -0.14 11.10 -11.43
N ILE A 53 -1.46 10.86 -11.43
CA ILE A 53 -2.37 11.34 -12.48
C ILE A 53 -2.37 12.87 -12.57
N LYS A 54 -2.18 13.61 -11.47
CA LYS A 54 -2.05 15.07 -11.50
C LYS A 54 -0.89 15.53 -12.37
N TYR A 55 0.15 14.73 -12.54
CA TYR A 55 1.33 15.08 -13.35
C TYR A 55 1.23 14.57 -14.79
N LYS A 56 0.36 13.58 -15.05
CA LYS A 56 0.12 13.04 -16.38
C LYS A 56 -0.40 14.13 -17.32
N GLY A 57 0.36 14.42 -18.38
CA GLY A 57 -0.01 15.41 -19.40
C GLY A 57 0.24 16.87 -19.02
N LYS A 58 0.75 17.19 -17.82
CA LYS A 58 1.14 18.56 -17.46
C LYS A 58 2.38 19.04 -18.21
N SER A 59 3.28 18.13 -18.60
CA SER A 59 4.44 18.51 -19.40
C SER A 59 4.04 18.70 -20.86
N LYS A 60 4.16 19.94 -21.35
CA LYS A 60 4.06 20.28 -22.78
C LYS A 60 5.34 19.93 -23.55
N ILE A 61 6.40 19.54 -22.84
CA ILE A 61 7.73 19.27 -23.39
C ILE A 61 7.88 17.76 -23.58
N LYS A 62 8.23 17.35 -24.82
CA LYS A 62 8.62 15.97 -25.10
C LYS A 62 10.01 15.73 -24.50
N THR A 63 10.09 14.86 -23.51
CA THR A 63 11.38 14.46 -22.93
C THR A 63 12.14 13.61 -23.94
N THR A 64 13.39 13.98 -24.22
CA THR A 64 14.26 13.22 -25.14
C THR A 64 14.74 11.94 -24.46
N ILE A 65 15.06 10.89 -25.21
CA ILE A 65 15.58 9.61 -24.66
C ILE A 65 16.77 9.83 -23.71
N LYS A 66 17.69 10.76 -24.05
CA LYS A 66 18.84 11.12 -23.23
C LYS A 66 18.43 11.72 -21.87
N GLN A 67 17.44 12.60 -21.87
CA GLN A 67 16.91 13.21 -20.65
C GLN A 67 16.21 12.18 -19.78
N ASN A 68 15.41 11.28 -20.36
CA ASN A 68 14.78 10.17 -19.63
C ASN A 68 15.81 9.27 -18.95
N ARG A 69 16.93 8.97 -19.63
CA ARG A 69 18.00 8.16 -19.06
C ARG A 69 18.69 8.87 -17.88
N GLN A 70 18.98 10.17 -18.02
CA GLN A 70 19.54 10.97 -16.93
C GLN A 70 18.59 11.06 -15.72
N THR A 71 17.29 11.29 -15.96
CA THR A 71 16.28 11.30 -14.90
C THR A 71 16.21 9.95 -14.19
N LYS A 72 16.24 8.83 -14.93
CA LYS A 72 16.29 7.49 -14.32
C LYS A 72 17.52 7.32 -13.43
N GLU A 73 18.70 7.67 -13.91
CA GLU A 73 19.94 7.53 -13.14
C GLU A 73 19.90 8.34 -11.83
N ILE A 74 19.38 9.57 -11.87
CA ILE A 74 19.22 10.44 -10.69
C ILE A 74 18.23 9.84 -9.70
N VAL A 75 17.01 9.51 -10.16
CA VAL A 75 15.96 8.95 -9.29
C VAL A 75 16.40 7.64 -8.66
N ASN A 76 17.10 6.79 -9.41
CA ASN A 76 17.57 5.50 -8.89
C ASN A 76 18.64 5.70 -7.82
N LYS A 77 19.54 6.69 -8.00
CA LYS A 77 20.56 7.02 -6.98
C LYS A 77 19.92 7.53 -5.69
N GLU A 78 18.95 8.45 -5.79
CA GLU A 78 18.20 8.98 -4.65
C GLU A 78 17.40 7.90 -3.93
N LEU A 79 16.77 6.98 -4.68
CA LEU A 79 16.04 5.85 -4.13
C LEU A 79 16.97 4.90 -3.35
N MET A 80 18.13 4.57 -3.90
CA MET A 80 19.09 3.68 -3.22
C MET A 80 19.64 4.33 -1.95
N GLU A 81 19.94 5.64 -1.97
CA GLU A 81 20.39 6.36 -0.77
C GLU A 81 19.30 6.42 0.32
N TYR A 82 18.03 6.58 -0.08
CA TYR A 82 16.89 6.52 0.85
C TYR A 82 16.73 5.13 1.46
N LEU A 83 16.80 4.07 0.65
CA LEU A 83 16.67 2.70 1.12
C LEU A 83 17.81 2.31 2.06
N GLU A 84 19.05 2.71 1.74
CA GLU A 84 20.20 2.52 2.63
C GLU A 84 20.02 3.22 3.98
N LYS A 85 19.42 4.42 4.03
CA LYS A 85 19.14 5.11 5.31
C LYS A 85 17.98 4.49 6.09
N ARG A 86 17.01 3.87 5.42
CA ARG A 86 15.81 3.30 6.04
C ARG A 86 16.03 1.90 6.61
N PHE A 87 16.95 1.13 6.02
CA PHE A 87 17.19 -0.27 6.34
C PHE A 87 18.58 -0.54 6.97
N LYS A 88 19.31 0.50 7.37
CA LYS A 88 20.58 0.44 8.10
C LYS A 88 20.41 1.06 9.48
#